data_AF-A0A938B4I2-F1
#
_entry.id   AF-A0A938B4I2-F1
#
_cell.length_a   1.000
_cell.length_b   1.000
_cell.length_c   1.000
_cell.angle_alpha   90.00
_cell.angle_beta   90.00
_cell.angle_gamma   90.00
#
_symmetry.space_group_name_H-M   'P 1'
#
loop_
_entity.id
_entity.type
_entity.pdbx_description
1 polymer ?
#
loop_
_entity_poly.entity_id
_entity_poly.type
_entity_poly.pdbx_seq_one_letter_code
_entity_poly.pdbx_strand_id
1 'polypeptide(L)'
;MGRMEDSVRFHLQAAEMRAMLHDLAGEGRSCNNAAIRLIALHRYDEARRELQRAIACKASFGHATTPWTTFNILSDLERAEGNPAAATAPASRPWTPTWPTVAPRA
;
A
#
# COMPACT_ATOMS: atom_id res chain seq x y z
N MET A 1 18.16 -8.43 10.15
CA MET A 1 17.09 -9.08 9.37
C MET A 1 16.05 -9.80 10.24
N GLY A 2 16.43 -10.59 11.25
CA GLY A 2 15.48 -11.30 12.15
C GLY A 2 14.29 -10.48 12.69
N ARG A 3 14.53 -9.26 13.19
CA ARG A 3 13.46 -8.39 13.72
C ARG A 3 12.40 -7.99 12.68
N MET A 4 12.78 -7.90 11.41
CA MET A 4 11.84 -7.56 10.32
C MET A 4 11.03 -8.79 9.89
N GLU A 5 11.64 -9.98 9.89
CA GLU A 5 10.97 -11.25 9.61
C GLU A 5 9.92 -11.55 10.70
N ASP A 6 10.27 -11.35 11.97
CA ASP A 6 9.32 -11.42 13.08
C ASP A 6 8.18 -10.42 12.94
N SER A 7 8.48 -9.19 12.50
CA SER A 7 7.44 -8.17 12.26
C SER A 7 6.48 -8.59 11.16
N VAL A 8 6.96 -9.18 10.07
CA VAL A 8 6.08 -9.76 9.02
C VAL A 8 5.19 -10.83 9.64
N ARG A 9 5.77 -11.78 10.37
CA ARG A 9 5.04 -12.89 11.00
C ARG A 9 3.94 -12.38 11.93
N PHE A 10 4.23 -11.43 12.80
CA PHE A 10 3.23 -10.87 13.72
C PHE A 10 2.09 -10.15 13.00
N HIS A 11 2.38 -9.43 11.91
CA HIS A 11 1.33 -8.78 11.13
C HIS A 11 0.45 -9.79 10.37
N LEU A 12 1.04 -10.86 9.81
CA LEU A 12 0.27 -11.93 9.16
C LEU A 12 -0.61 -12.69 10.16
N GLN A 13 -0.08 -13.05 11.32
CA GLN A 13 -0.87 -13.67 12.40
C GLN A 13 -2.02 -12.76 12.85
N ALA A 14 -1.76 -11.46 12.99
CA ALA A 14 -2.81 -10.51 13.34
C ALA A 14 -3.86 -10.35 12.22
N ALA A 15 -3.48 -10.50 10.94
CA ALA A 15 -4.43 -10.51 9.83
C ALA A 15 -5.34 -11.75 9.91
N GLU A 16 -4.78 -12.93 10.17
CA GLU A 16 -5.54 -14.18 10.35
C GLU A 16 -6.51 -14.10 11.52
N MET A 17 -6.06 -13.58 12.68
CA MET A 17 -6.93 -13.40 13.85
C MET A 17 -8.10 -12.46 13.56
N ARG A 18 -7.85 -11.38 12.83
CA ARG A 18 -8.90 -10.42 12.45
C ARG A 18 -9.86 -10.97 11.41
N ALA A 19 -9.37 -11.79 10.48
CA ALA A 19 -10.22 -12.54 9.55
C ALA A 19 -11.17 -13.49 10.30
N MET A 20 -10.66 -14.22 11.32
CA MET A 20 -11.49 -15.08 12.17
C MET A 20 -12.55 -14.30 12.97
N LEU A 21 -12.27 -13.04 13.31
CA LEU A 21 -13.20 -12.14 14.00
C LEU A 21 -14.11 -11.35 13.04
N HIS A 22 -14.01 -11.59 11.73
CA HIS A 22 -14.70 -10.81 10.70
C HIS A 22 -14.40 -9.29 10.74
N ASP A 23 -13.26 -8.87 11.30
CA ASP A 23 -12.76 -7.49 11.29
C ASP A 23 -11.97 -7.22 10.00
N LEU A 24 -12.70 -7.02 8.90
CA LEU A 24 -12.11 -6.75 7.59
C LEU A 24 -11.25 -5.47 7.57
N ALA A 25 -11.68 -4.42 8.28
CA ALA A 25 -10.93 -3.16 8.34
C ALA A 25 -9.58 -3.34 9.04
N GLY A 26 -9.55 -4.13 10.12
CA GLY A 26 -8.33 -4.49 10.82
C GLY A 26 -7.47 -5.49 10.03
N GLU A 27 -8.06 -6.49 9.39
CA GLU A 27 -7.35 -7.43 8.51
C GLU A 27 -6.58 -6.65 7.45
N GLY A 28 -7.26 -5.75 6.73
CA GLY A 28 -6.62 -4.93 5.70
C GLY A 28 -5.54 -4.00 6.25
N ARG A 29 -5.66 -3.49 7.49
CA ARG A 29 -4.56 -2.74 8.14
C ARG A 29 -3.35 -3.64 8.43
N SER A 30 -3.58 -4.89 8.80
CA SER A 30 -2.53 -5.86 9.12
C SER A 30 -1.77 -6.27 7.86
N CYS A 31 -2.49 -6.62 6.79
CA CYS A 31 -1.91 -6.95 5.50
C CYS A 31 -1.10 -5.78 4.92
N ASN A 32 -1.61 -4.54 5.02
CA ASN A 32 -0.87 -3.35 4.60
C ASN A 32 0.47 -3.20 5.36
N ASN A 33 0.47 -3.44 6.67
CA ASN A 33 1.69 -3.36 7.48
C ASN A 33 2.65 -4.51 7.19
N ALA A 34 2.16 -5.72 6.96
CA ALA A 34 2.98 -6.86 6.51
C ALA A 34 3.67 -6.53 5.18
N ALA A 35 2.93 -5.97 4.21
CA ALA A 35 3.47 -5.58 2.91
C ALA A 35 4.62 -4.57 3.02
N ILE A 36 4.50 -3.53 3.85
CA ILE A 36 5.58 -2.55 4.06
C ILE A 36 6.86 -3.24 4.54
N ARG A 37 6.75 -4.22 5.45
CA ARG A 37 7.91 -4.98 5.94
C ARG A 37 8.48 -5.93 4.90
N LEU A 38 7.62 -6.56 4.10
CA LEU A 38 8.04 -7.41 2.98
C LEU A 38 8.79 -6.62 1.90
N ILE A 39 8.36 -5.39 1.59
CA ILE A 39 9.07 -4.48 0.68
C ILE A 39 10.47 -4.16 1.22
N ALA A 40 10.59 -3.86 2.52
CA ALA A 40 11.89 -3.60 3.16
C ALA A 40 12.82 -4.83 3.16
N LEU A 41 12.27 -6.05 3.01
CA LEU A 41 13.00 -7.30 2.86
C LEU A 41 13.19 -7.72 1.39
N HIS A 42 12.83 -6.87 0.43
CA HIS A 42 12.85 -7.16 -1.02
C HIS A 42 12.00 -8.38 -1.44
N ARG A 43 10.98 -8.73 -0.67
CA ARG A 43 10.03 -9.82 -0.95
C ARG A 43 8.79 -9.28 -1.66
N TYR A 44 9.00 -8.76 -2.87
CA TYR A 44 8.00 -7.96 -3.59
C TYR A 44 6.74 -8.74 -3.98
N ASP A 45 6.87 -9.98 -4.45
CA ASP A 45 5.71 -10.82 -4.78
C ASP A 45 4.78 -11.06 -3.59
N GLU A 46 5.36 -11.21 -2.40
CA GLU A 46 4.61 -11.41 -1.17
C GLU A 46 3.94 -10.11 -0.73
N ALA A 47 4.65 -9.00 -0.81
CA ALA A 47 4.10 -7.68 -0.53
C ALA A 47 2.90 -7.37 -1.44
N ARG A 48 3.00 -7.68 -2.74
CA ARG A 48 1.92 -7.50 -3.72
C ARG A 48 0.66 -8.27 -3.31
N ARG A 49 0.80 -9.54 -2.92
CA ARG A 49 -0.34 -10.35 -2.46
C ARG A 49 -1.01 -9.75 -1.23
N GLU A 50 -0.23 -9.31 -0.25
CA GLU A 50 -0.77 -8.69 0.96
C GLU A 50 -1.42 -7.33 0.68
N LEU A 51 -0.90 -6.53 -0.26
CA LEU A 51 -1.53 -5.28 -0.68
C LEU A 51 -2.87 -5.53 -1.39
N GLN A 52 -2.93 -6.51 -2.29
CA GLN A 52 -4.18 -6.90 -2.96
C GLN A 52 -5.22 -7.40 -1.97
N ARG A 53 -4.80 -8.21 -0.99
CA ARG A 53 -5.66 -8.64 0.11
C ARG A 53 -6.15 -7.45 0.94
N ALA A 54 -5.28 -6.51 1.30
CA ALA A 54 -5.65 -5.31 2.02
C ALA A 54 -6.69 -4.46 1.29
N ILE A 55 -6.58 -4.35 -0.04
CA ILE A 55 -7.54 -3.65 -0.89
C ILE A 55 -8.91 -4.35 -0.85
N ALA A 56 -8.93 -5.68 -1.02
CA ALA A 56 -10.16 -6.46 -0.97
C ALA A 56 -10.89 -6.30 0.37
N CYS A 57 -10.17 -6.38 1.49
CA CYS A 57 -10.74 -6.20 2.82
C CYS A 57 -11.30 -4.79 3.05
N LYS A 58 -10.68 -3.77 2.46
CA LYS A 58 -11.05 -2.35 2.66
C LYS A 58 -12.14 -1.85 1.70
N ALA A 59 -12.46 -2.61 0.66
CA ALA A 59 -13.33 -2.17 -0.44
C ALA A 59 -14.71 -1.64 0.04
N SER A 60 -15.31 -2.29 1.03
CA SER A 60 -16.66 -1.93 1.53
C SER A 60 -16.70 -0.71 2.45
N PHE A 61 -15.56 -0.19 2.90
CA PHE A 61 -15.47 0.86 3.93
C PHE A 61 -15.25 2.27 3.35
N GLY A 62 -15.09 2.38 2.03
CA GLY A 62 -14.82 3.66 1.36
C GLY A 62 -13.61 4.38 1.96
N HIS A 63 -13.77 5.66 2.29
CA HIS A 63 -12.66 6.49 2.78
C HIS A 63 -12.27 6.21 4.24
N ALA A 64 -13.11 5.53 5.03
CA ALA A 64 -12.86 5.27 6.45
C ALA A 64 -11.59 4.45 6.69
N THR A 65 -11.17 3.65 5.71
CA THR A 65 -9.96 2.82 5.77
C THR A 65 -8.75 3.41 5.06
N THR A 66 -8.85 4.67 4.61
CA THR A 66 -7.82 5.40 3.86
C THR A 66 -7.20 4.58 2.71
N PRO A 67 -8.00 4.03 1.77
CA PRO A 67 -7.54 3.05 0.78
C PRO A 67 -6.41 3.55 -0.13
N TRP A 68 -6.32 4.87 -0.34
CA TRP A 68 -5.23 5.50 -1.10
C TRP A 68 -3.84 5.20 -0.53
N THR A 69 -3.69 4.95 0.77
CA THR A 69 -2.38 4.59 1.33
C THR A 69 -1.90 3.24 0.78
N THR A 70 -2.81 2.26 0.67
CA THR A 70 -2.49 0.94 0.13
C THR A 70 -2.27 1.00 -1.37
N PHE A 71 -3.06 1.80 -2.10
CA PHE A 71 -2.85 2.02 -3.54
C PHE A 71 -1.53 2.70 -3.86
N ASN A 72 -1.11 3.68 -3.05
CA ASN A 72 0.18 4.34 -3.23
C ASN A 72 1.33 3.35 -3.09
N ILE A 73 1.31 2.52 -2.04
CA ILE A 73 2.35 1.50 -1.81
C ILE A 73 2.40 0.50 -2.96
N LEU A 74 1.25 0.00 -3.42
CA LEU A 74 1.19 -0.91 -4.57
C LEU A 74 1.73 -0.24 -5.84
N SER A 75 1.34 1.01 -6.08
CA SER A 75 1.82 1.76 -7.25
C SER A 75 3.34 1.95 -7.22
N ASP A 76 3.90 2.26 -6.05
CA ASP A 76 5.35 2.39 -5.86
C ASP A 76 6.08 1.04 -6.08
N LEU A 77 5.47 -0.06 -5.61
CA LEU A 77 5.98 -1.41 -5.81
C LEU A 77 6.02 -1.81 -7.30
N GLU A 78 4.92 -1.62 -8.03
CA GLU A 78 4.86 -1.92 -9.47
C GLU A 78 5.84 -1.05 -10.27
N ARG A 79 6.02 0.21 -9.87
CA ARG A 79 7.02 1.11 -10.48
C ARG A 79 8.45 0.64 -10.23
N ALA A 80 8.73 0.08 -9.06
CA ALA A 80 10.06 -0.45 -8.71
C ALA A 80 10.38 -1.73 -9.50
N GLU A 81 9.40 -2.63 -9.70
CA GLU A 81 9.60 -3.83 -10.52
C GLU A 81 9.69 -3.52 -12.02
N GLY A 82 8.94 -2.53 -12.52
CA GLY A 82 9.06 -2.07 -13.91
C GLY A 82 10.29 -1.19 -14.18
N ASN A 83 10.96 -0.69 -13.14
CA ASN A 83 12.16 0.14 -13.26
C ASN A 83 13.00 0.16 -11.97
N PRO A 84 14.04 -0.70 -11.84
CA PRO A 84 14.85 -0.79 -10.63
C PRO A 84 15.64 0.50 -10.31
N ALA A 85 15.76 1.44 -11.24
CA ALA A 85 16.39 2.76 -11.01
C ALA A 85 15.46 3.78 -10.32
N ALA A 86 14.14 3.54 -10.27
CA ALA A 86 13.18 4.44 -9.65
C ALA A 86 13.09 4.28 -8.12
N ALA A 87 13.61 3.17 -7.57
CA ALA A 87 13.53 2.85 -6.14
C ALA A 87 14.35 3.78 -5.23
N THR A 88 15.18 4.68 -5.77
CA THR A 88 16.06 5.58 -4.99
C THR A 88 15.64 7.06 -5.04
N ALA A 89 14.60 7.42 -5.78
CA ALA A 89 14.17 8.81 -5.87
C ALA A 89 12.94 9.05 -4.98
N PRO A 90 13.01 9.83 -3.88
CA PRO A 90 11.80 10.39 -3.29
C PRO A 90 11.07 11.15 -4.41
N ALA A 91 9.78 10.86 -4.59
CA ALA A 91 8.96 11.41 -5.65
C ALA A 91 8.74 12.93 -5.45
N SER A 92 9.76 13.73 -5.69
CA SER A 92 9.67 15.18 -5.86
C SER A 92 9.32 15.50 -7.32
N ARG A 93 8.18 14.96 -7.80
CA ARG A 93 7.52 15.54 -8.97
C ARG A 93 6.47 16.51 -8.43
N PRO A 94 6.66 17.84 -8.58
CA PRO A 94 5.65 18.79 -8.17
C PRO A 94 4.36 18.52 -8.97
N TRP A 95 3.23 18.52 -8.27
CA TRP A 95 1.92 18.42 -8.90
C TRP A 95 1.68 19.72 -9.70
N THR A 96 1.69 19.62 -11.03
CA THR A 96 1.33 20.71 -11.93
C THR A 96 -0.09 20.48 -12.45
N PRO A 97 -1.10 21.20 -11.95
CA PRO A 97 -2.44 21.09 -12.50
C PRO A 97 -2.48 21.65 -13.91
N THR A 98 -2.90 20.84 -14.87
CA THR A 98 -3.18 21.27 -16.24
C THR A 98 -4.67 21.49 -16.42
N TRP A 99 -5.25 22.45 -15.71
CA TRP A 99 -6.56 22.98 -16.12
C TRP A 99 -6.34 24.19 -17.03
N PRO A 100 -7.08 24.31 -18.14
CA PRO A 100 -6.98 25.48 -18.99
C PRO A 100 -7.60 26.67 -18.25
N THR A 101 -6.81 27.73 -18.05
CA THR A 101 -7.33 29.00 -17.57
C THR A 101 -8.33 29.54 -18.59
N VAL A 102 -9.62 29.45 -18.28
CA VAL A 102 -10.63 30.23 -18.99
C VAL A 102 -10.39 31.69 -18.63
N ALA A 103 -9.83 32.45 -19.58
CA ALA A 103 -9.70 33.88 -19.47
C ALA A 103 -11.09 34.52 -19.30
N PRO A 104 -11.27 35.54 -18.45
CA PRO A 104 -12.54 36.21 -18.33
C PRO A 104 -12.85 36.94 -19.65
N ARG A 105 -14.05 36.70 -20.20
CA ARG A 105 -14.57 37.46 -21.33
C ARG A 105 -14.73 38.91 -20.90
N ALA A 106 -14.12 39.83 -21.67
CA ALA A 106 -14.36 41.26 -21.61
C ALA A 106 -15.81 41.59 -22.00
#